data_AF-A0A0B1S3Q8-F1
#
_entry.id   AF-A0A0B1S3Q8-F1
#
_cell.length_a   1.000
_cell.length_b   1.000
_cell.length_c   1.000
_cell.angle_alpha   90.00
_cell.angle_beta   90.00
_cell.angle_gamma   90.00
#
_symmetry.space_group_name_H-M   'P 1'
#
loop_
_entity.id
_entity.type
_entity.pdbx_description
1 polymer ?
#
loop_
_entity_poly.entity_id
_entity_poly.type
_entity_poly.pdbx_seq_one_letter_code
_entity_poly.pdbx_strand_id
1 'polypeptide(L)'
;FQDEDGSHIKGLIINFLHTFWPELLHGDFIESFVTPLLKARYKGECLSFYSMDEYKKWKERTENAEKYTVKYYKGLGTSTSKEAREYFSNIEKYLVRFRYEDESDKERIDMVFDRGRADDRKIWINEMLQKESSDNQFRNETSYKDFIDNEFFRYSLLDLRRSIPSVVDGLKPSQRKVLHTLLRRSSNKEIKVNQLAAAVALNEAYHHGEGTLVTTIVRLAQDFLGANNVCLLEPLGQFGTRHEGGDDAASARYIYTKLSPITRQIFPAADDDLLDYLQEENQLIEPDWYCPIIPMVLVNGAEGIATGWSTLVLGHNIREVIDNVRRLIDGDDIKKMTPSFSDFSGKIEELDTNRYAISGSYKIVPSQRKNTPNLRIEIIELPVGEWTNRYKQNTLHTLQKKGLIRLV
;
A
#
# COMPACT_ATOMS: atom_id res chain seq x y z
N PHE A 1 20.08 -1.04 2.70
CA PHE A 1 19.16 -2.05 2.16
C PHE A 1 19.39 -2.10 0.66
N GLN A 2 19.32 -3.29 0.06
CA GLN A 2 19.51 -3.47 -1.39
C GLN A 2 18.16 -3.74 -2.09
N ASP A 3 17.05 -3.43 -1.43
CA ASP A 3 15.73 -3.40 -2.00
C ASP A 3 15.37 -1.98 -2.46
N GLU A 4 14.23 -1.87 -3.13
CA GLU A 4 13.71 -0.62 -3.68
C GLU A 4 13.44 0.43 -2.58
N ASP A 5 13.00 0.01 -1.38
CA ASP A 5 12.86 0.91 -0.24
C ASP A 5 14.23 1.47 0.21
N GLY A 6 15.30 0.68 0.10
CA GLY A 6 16.68 1.13 0.25
C GLY A 6 17.08 2.21 -0.75
N SER A 7 16.66 2.08 -2.01
CA SER A 7 16.88 3.10 -3.06
C SER A 7 16.14 4.39 -2.76
N HIS A 8 14.93 4.32 -2.19
CA HIS A 8 14.22 5.50 -1.71
C HIS A 8 15.00 6.22 -0.59
N ILE A 9 15.54 5.49 0.38
CA ILE A 9 16.37 6.07 1.45
C ILE A 9 17.61 6.77 0.88
N LYS A 10 18.32 6.13 -0.05
CA LYS A 10 19.47 6.75 -0.74
C LYS A 10 19.05 8.06 -1.42
N GLY A 11 17.95 8.04 -2.16
CA GLY A 11 17.39 9.22 -2.81
C GLY A 11 17.04 10.34 -1.83
N LEU A 12 16.43 10.03 -0.68
CA LEU A 12 16.14 11.02 0.36
C LEU A 12 17.40 11.63 0.98
N ILE A 13 18.46 10.84 1.17
CA ILE A 13 19.75 11.35 1.65
C ILE A 13 20.40 12.26 0.60
N ILE A 14 20.39 11.86 -0.67
CA ILE A 14 20.88 12.69 -1.78
C ILE A 14 20.09 13.99 -1.85
N ASN A 15 18.76 13.94 -1.77
CA ASN A 15 17.90 15.12 -1.75
C ASN A 15 18.18 16.03 -0.55
N PHE A 16 18.39 15.45 0.64
CA PHE A 16 18.76 16.20 1.83
C PHE A 16 20.06 16.97 1.62
N LEU A 17 21.10 16.30 1.12
CA LEU A 17 22.38 16.95 0.82
C LEU A 17 22.23 17.98 -0.30
N HIS A 18 21.47 17.68 -1.35
CA HIS A 18 21.18 18.61 -2.45
C HIS A 18 20.50 19.89 -1.96
N THR A 19 19.52 19.75 -1.07
CA THR A 19 18.71 20.87 -0.54
C THR A 19 19.56 21.81 0.34
N PHE A 20 20.42 21.25 1.20
CA PHE A 20 21.14 22.05 2.20
C PHE A 20 22.58 22.40 1.80
N TRP A 21 23.25 21.54 1.03
CA TRP A 21 24.65 21.67 0.63
C TRP A 21 24.89 21.13 -0.79
N PRO A 22 24.35 21.78 -1.83
CA PRO A 22 24.47 21.30 -3.21
C PRO A 22 25.93 21.13 -3.66
N GLU A 23 26.85 21.97 -3.17
CA GLU A 23 28.29 21.87 -3.42
C GLU A 23 28.90 20.50 -3.06
N LEU A 24 28.31 19.77 -2.10
CA LEU A 24 28.78 18.43 -1.73
C LEU A 24 28.49 17.39 -2.82
N LEU A 25 27.48 17.61 -3.67
CA LEU A 25 27.17 16.67 -4.75
C LEU A 25 28.19 16.76 -5.89
N HIS A 26 28.81 17.92 -6.08
CA HIS A 26 29.83 18.15 -7.10
C HIS A 26 31.19 17.49 -6.79
N GLY A 27 31.43 17.10 -5.54
CA GLY A 27 32.62 16.34 -5.13
C GLY A 27 32.36 14.84 -5.02
N ASP A 28 33.42 14.06 -4.84
CA ASP A 28 33.35 12.61 -4.54
C ASP A 28 32.93 12.35 -3.08
N PHE A 29 31.90 13.05 -2.60
CA PHE A 29 31.48 13.02 -1.19
C PHE A 29 30.50 11.89 -0.88
N ILE A 30 29.65 11.54 -1.84
CA ILE A 30 28.58 10.55 -1.65
C ILE A 30 29.01 9.20 -2.21
N GLU A 31 29.10 8.20 -1.33
CA GLU A 31 29.34 6.81 -1.70
C GLU A 31 28.23 5.93 -1.13
N SER A 32 27.86 4.88 -1.87
CA SER A 32 26.94 3.85 -1.40
C SER A 32 27.62 2.50 -1.34
N PHE A 33 27.46 1.81 -0.22
CA PHE A 33 27.93 0.45 -0.06
C PHE A 33 26.85 -0.54 -0.52
N VAL A 34 27.20 -1.36 -1.50
CA VAL A 34 26.29 -2.30 -2.15
C VAL A 34 26.63 -3.73 -1.76
N THR A 35 25.61 -4.47 -1.29
CA THR A 35 25.71 -5.91 -1.03
C THR A 35 25.01 -6.70 -2.13
N PRO A 36 25.40 -7.96 -2.40
CA PRO A 36 24.66 -8.81 -3.33
C PRO A 36 23.17 -8.93 -2.96
N LEU A 37 22.29 -8.88 -3.95
CA LEU A 37 20.84 -9.08 -3.79
C LEU A 37 20.50 -10.55 -3.51
N LEU A 38 21.17 -11.46 -4.22
CA LEU A 38 21.04 -12.90 -4.00
C LEU A 38 22.35 -13.62 -4.29
N LYS A 39 22.50 -14.80 -3.69
CA LYS A 39 23.64 -15.69 -3.95
C LYS A 39 23.15 -17.07 -4.35
N ALA A 40 23.74 -17.62 -5.40
CA ALA A 40 23.53 -18.99 -5.86
C ALA A 40 24.73 -19.85 -5.46
N ARG A 41 24.51 -20.98 -4.77
CA ARG A 41 25.57 -21.87 -4.28
C ARG A 41 25.40 -23.29 -4.79
N TYR A 42 26.48 -23.88 -5.33
CA TYR A 42 26.52 -25.28 -5.75
C TYR A 42 27.94 -25.83 -5.69
N LYS A 43 28.14 -27.00 -5.07
CA LYS A 43 29.44 -27.73 -5.01
C LYS A 43 30.67 -26.87 -4.68
N GLY A 44 30.53 -25.92 -3.75
CA GLY A 44 31.62 -25.03 -3.31
C GLY A 44 31.77 -23.73 -4.11
N GLU A 45 31.09 -23.61 -5.26
CA GLU A 45 30.96 -22.36 -5.99
C GLU A 45 29.88 -21.46 -5.35
N CYS A 46 30.15 -20.16 -5.28
CA CYS A 46 29.21 -19.16 -4.78
C CYS A 46 29.19 -17.96 -5.72
N LEU A 47 28.13 -17.86 -6.51
CA LEU A 47 27.88 -16.74 -7.41
C LEU A 47 27.03 -15.69 -6.69
N SER A 48 27.38 -14.42 -6.85
CA SER A 48 26.69 -13.29 -6.24
C SER A 48 26.10 -12.43 -7.34
N PHE A 49 24.82 -12.09 -7.22
CA PHE A 49 24.08 -11.29 -8.19
C PHE A 49 23.58 -10.02 -7.50
N TYR A 50 23.65 -8.90 -8.21
CA TYR A 50 23.28 -7.59 -7.68
C TYR A 50 21.96 -7.06 -8.22
N SER A 51 21.41 -7.73 -9.24
CA SER A 51 20.06 -7.47 -9.75
C SER A 51 19.34 -8.78 -10.09
N MET A 52 18.01 -8.72 -10.10
CA MET A 52 17.19 -9.87 -10.55
C MET A 52 17.40 -10.18 -12.04
N ASP A 53 17.67 -9.17 -12.86
CA ASP A 53 17.89 -9.34 -14.30
C ASP A 53 19.18 -10.11 -14.59
N GLU A 54 20.25 -9.80 -13.86
CA GLU A 54 21.52 -10.53 -13.93
C GLU A 54 21.33 -12.01 -13.56
N TYR A 55 20.59 -12.29 -12.50
CA TYR A 55 20.27 -13.64 -12.07
C TYR A 55 19.40 -14.40 -13.09
N LYS A 56 18.36 -13.76 -13.65
CA LYS A 56 17.50 -14.36 -14.67
C LYS A 56 18.29 -14.72 -15.93
N LYS A 57 19.09 -13.78 -16.46
CA LYS A 57 19.96 -14.02 -17.61
C LYS A 57 20.96 -15.16 -17.34
N TRP A 58 21.52 -15.23 -16.13
CA TRP A 58 22.39 -16.34 -15.74
C TRP A 58 21.63 -17.67 -15.67
N LYS A 59 20.43 -17.68 -15.06
CA LYS A 59 19.59 -18.88 -14.92
C LYS A 59 19.19 -19.46 -16.27
N GLU A 60 18.83 -18.61 -17.23
CA GLU A 60 18.46 -19.00 -18.60
C GLU A 60 19.63 -19.57 -19.40
N ARG A 61 20.84 -19.04 -19.20
CA ARG A 61 22.06 -19.46 -19.92
C ARG A 61 22.75 -20.69 -19.33
N THR A 62 22.40 -21.09 -18.11
CA THR A 62 23.12 -22.12 -17.36
C THR A 62 22.29 -23.40 -17.26
N GLU A 63 22.68 -24.46 -17.98
CA GLU A 63 21.94 -25.73 -18.05
C GLU A 63 21.69 -26.39 -16.67
N ASN A 64 22.57 -26.17 -15.69
CA ASN A 64 22.49 -26.73 -14.34
C ASN A 64 22.06 -25.73 -13.27
N ALA A 65 21.46 -24.59 -13.65
CA ALA A 65 21.06 -23.54 -12.70
C ALA A 65 20.14 -24.05 -11.59
N GLU A 66 19.26 -25.01 -11.89
CA GLU A 66 18.33 -25.61 -10.92
C GLU A 66 19.03 -26.34 -9.77
N LYS A 67 20.29 -26.74 -9.94
CA LYS A 67 21.07 -27.41 -8.89
C LYS A 67 21.64 -26.44 -7.86
N TYR A 68 21.63 -25.13 -8.14
CA TYR A 68 22.11 -24.12 -7.21
C TYR A 68 21.05 -23.82 -6.15
N THR A 69 21.48 -23.82 -4.89
CA THR A 69 20.66 -23.28 -3.80
C THR A 69 20.75 -21.77 -3.83
N VAL A 70 19.61 -21.10 -3.98
CA VAL A 70 19.51 -19.64 -4.05
C VAL A 70 19.07 -19.09 -2.71
N LYS A 71 19.78 -18.07 -2.23
CA LYS A 71 19.43 -17.33 -1.02
C LYS A 71 19.34 -15.84 -1.33
N TYR A 72 18.22 -15.23 -0.98
CA TYR A 72 17.96 -13.80 -1.13
C TYR A 72 18.46 -13.01 0.10
N TYR A 73 19.01 -11.83 -0.15
CA TYR A 73 19.65 -10.94 0.83
C TYR A 73 19.01 -9.54 0.80
N LYS A 74 17.67 -9.47 0.89
CA LYS A 74 16.91 -8.19 0.88
C LYS A 74 17.32 -7.27 2.05
N GLY A 75 17.43 -7.86 3.25
CA GLY A 75 17.88 -7.17 4.46
C GLY A 75 19.40 -7.29 4.68
N LEU A 76 20.04 -6.20 5.14
CA LEU A 76 21.47 -6.23 5.50
C LEU A 76 21.78 -7.25 6.60
N GLY A 77 20.82 -7.51 7.49
CA GLY A 77 20.93 -8.50 8.57
C GLY A 77 20.99 -9.97 8.10
N THR A 78 20.71 -10.25 6.82
CA THR A 78 20.82 -11.60 6.25
C THR A 78 22.28 -12.03 6.03
N SER A 79 23.19 -11.06 5.91
CA SER A 79 24.63 -11.31 5.76
C SER A 79 25.26 -11.72 7.10
N THR A 80 26.07 -12.78 7.08
CA THR A 80 26.80 -13.21 8.27
C THR A 80 27.99 -12.29 8.56
N SER A 81 28.48 -12.26 9.82
CA SER A 81 29.68 -11.49 10.18
C SER A 81 30.95 -11.95 9.45
N LYS A 82 30.96 -13.17 8.89
CA LYS A 82 32.06 -13.65 8.03
C LYS A 82 31.98 -12.99 6.66
N GLU A 83 30.81 -13.01 6.03
CA GLU A 83 30.58 -12.33 4.75
C GLU A 83 30.81 -10.83 4.85
N ALA A 84 30.37 -10.20 5.95
CA ALA A 84 30.64 -8.79 6.20
C ALA A 84 32.15 -8.51 6.20
N ARG A 85 32.96 -9.32 6.90
CA ARG A 85 34.42 -9.19 6.87
C ARG A 85 34.99 -9.35 5.46
N GLU A 86 34.50 -10.32 4.69
CA GLU A 86 34.91 -10.49 3.28
C GLU A 86 34.58 -9.27 2.42
N TYR A 87 33.43 -8.62 2.65
CA TYR A 87 33.08 -7.39 1.94
C TYR A 87 33.98 -6.22 2.34
N PHE A 88 34.20 -6.01 3.64
CA PHE A 88 35.04 -4.92 4.14
C PHE A 88 36.53 -5.11 3.81
N SER A 89 37.01 -6.36 3.69
CA SER A 89 38.37 -6.64 3.21
C SER A 89 38.60 -6.20 1.76
N ASN A 90 37.53 -6.09 0.96
CA ASN A 90 37.58 -5.62 -0.43
C ASN A 90 36.59 -4.47 -0.64
N ILE A 91 36.58 -3.49 0.28
CA ILE A 91 35.55 -2.45 0.34
C ILE A 91 35.39 -1.69 -0.98
N GLU A 92 36.49 -1.39 -1.68
CA GLU A 92 36.49 -0.67 -2.96
C GLU A 92 35.69 -1.39 -4.06
N LYS A 93 35.54 -2.71 -3.99
CA LYS A 93 34.72 -3.49 -4.93
C LYS A 93 33.22 -3.27 -4.70
N TYR A 94 32.81 -2.92 -3.48
CA TYR A 94 31.42 -2.80 -3.07
C TYR A 94 30.96 -1.35 -2.89
N LEU A 95 31.88 -0.39 -3.04
CA LEU A 95 31.56 1.03 -3.02
C LEU A 95 31.17 1.48 -4.43
N VAL A 96 30.02 2.12 -4.51
CA VAL A 96 29.53 2.84 -5.67
C VAL A 96 29.67 4.33 -5.38
N ARG A 97 30.51 5.02 -6.15
CA ARG A 97 30.72 6.47 -6.04
C ARG A 97 29.71 7.23 -6.88
N PHE A 98 29.08 8.23 -6.29
CA PHE A 98 28.19 9.13 -7.02
C PHE A 98 28.99 10.27 -7.62
N ARG A 99 28.76 10.56 -8.89
CA ARG A 99 29.39 11.68 -9.59
C ARG A 99 28.34 12.65 -10.10
N TYR A 100 28.61 13.93 -9.96
CA TYR A 100 27.86 14.97 -10.64
C TYR A 100 28.49 15.22 -12.01
N GLU A 101 27.76 14.93 -13.08
CA GLU A 101 28.22 15.10 -14.46
C GLU A 101 27.82 16.47 -15.00
N ASP A 102 26.54 16.83 -14.88
CA ASP A 102 25.99 18.08 -15.41
C ASP A 102 24.68 18.49 -14.70
N GLU A 103 24.08 19.60 -15.14
CA GLU A 103 22.83 20.12 -14.57
C GLU A 103 21.63 19.15 -14.69
N SER A 104 21.71 18.11 -15.54
CA SER A 104 20.65 17.10 -15.62
C SER A 104 20.55 16.25 -14.36
N ASP A 105 21.64 16.09 -13.61
CA ASP A 105 21.63 15.41 -12.31
C ASP A 105 20.77 16.16 -11.29
N LYS A 106 21.00 17.47 -11.18
CA LYS A 106 20.21 18.37 -10.35
C LYS A 106 18.75 18.36 -10.75
N GLU A 107 18.48 18.53 -12.04
CA GLU A 107 17.11 18.55 -12.57
C GLU A 107 16.35 17.26 -12.24
N ARG A 108 17.02 16.10 -12.32
CA ARG A 108 16.44 14.80 -11.94
C ARG A 108 16.13 14.72 -10.45
N ILE A 109 17.03 15.19 -9.58
CA ILE A 109 16.81 15.23 -8.13
C ILE A 109 15.59 16.12 -7.82
N ASP A 110 15.57 17.34 -8.34
CA ASP A 110 14.48 18.29 -8.13
C ASP A 110 13.13 17.74 -8.63
N MET A 111 13.10 17.13 -9.82
CA MET A 111 11.89 16.52 -10.39
C MET A 111 11.28 15.46 -9.46
N VAL A 112 12.12 14.61 -8.87
CA VAL A 112 11.66 13.50 -8.01
C VAL A 112 11.15 14.00 -6.66
N PHE A 113 11.83 14.96 -6.03
CA PHE A 113 11.58 15.32 -4.63
C PHE A 113 10.78 16.61 -4.41
N ASP A 114 10.63 17.46 -5.43
CA ASP A 114 9.78 18.64 -5.33
C ASP A 114 8.29 18.25 -5.33
N ARG A 115 7.57 18.72 -4.30
CA ARG A 115 6.13 18.48 -4.14
C ARG A 115 5.31 19.09 -5.27
N GLY A 116 5.76 20.19 -5.87
CA GLY A 116 5.08 20.89 -6.97
C GLY A 116 5.17 20.18 -8.32
N ARG A 117 6.07 19.22 -8.47
CA ARG A 117 6.42 18.59 -9.76
C ARG A 117 5.77 17.22 -9.98
N ALA A 118 4.54 17.06 -9.50
CA ALA A 118 3.83 15.78 -9.61
C ALA A 118 3.59 15.34 -11.06
N ASP A 119 3.25 16.27 -11.97
CA ASP A 119 3.00 15.95 -13.38
C ASP A 119 4.29 15.57 -14.13
N ASP A 120 5.41 16.21 -13.81
CA ASP A 120 6.72 15.85 -14.37
C ASP A 120 7.13 14.42 -14.01
N ARG A 121 6.86 14.00 -12.76
CA ARG A 121 7.07 12.59 -12.35
C ARG A 121 6.23 11.61 -13.16
N LYS A 122 5.00 11.98 -13.53
CA LYS A 122 4.14 11.11 -14.34
C LYS A 122 4.70 10.93 -15.75
N ILE A 123 5.15 12.03 -16.36
CA ILE A 123 5.79 12.00 -17.67
C ILE A 123 7.04 11.14 -17.61
N TRP A 124 7.92 11.40 -16.64
CA TRP A 124 9.15 10.63 -16.43
C TRP A 124 8.90 9.13 -16.25
N ILE A 125 7.94 8.74 -15.42
CA ILE A 125 7.60 7.32 -15.21
C ILE A 125 7.09 6.67 -16.50
N ASN A 126 6.25 7.36 -17.27
CA ASN A 126 5.77 6.84 -18.56
C ASN A 126 6.91 6.69 -19.59
N GLU A 127 7.84 7.65 -19.64
CA GLU A 127 9.03 7.56 -20.50
C GLU A 127 9.91 6.38 -20.11
N MET A 128 10.16 6.19 -18.80
CA MET A 128 11.00 5.09 -18.32
C MET A 128 10.34 3.72 -18.55
N LEU A 129 9.02 3.62 -18.46
CA LEU A 129 8.28 2.39 -18.79
C LEU A 129 8.42 1.97 -20.26
N GLN A 130 8.62 2.92 -21.17
CA GLN A 130 8.80 2.66 -22.61
C GLN A 130 10.25 2.31 -22.98
N LYS A 131 11.22 2.63 -22.12
CA LYS A 131 12.61 2.27 -22.35
C LYS A 131 12.82 0.78 -22.06
N GLU A 132 13.46 0.08 -22.99
CA GLU A 132 13.97 -1.27 -22.71
C GLU A 132 14.95 -1.19 -21.53
N SER A 133 14.89 -2.19 -20.65
CA SER A 133 15.78 -2.28 -19.49
C SER A 133 17.24 -2.20 -19.95
N SER A 134 17.91 -1.10 -19.64
CA SER A 134 19.35 -0.98 -19.88
C SER A 134 20.09 -2.05 -19.09
N ASP A 135 21.18 -2.56 -19.67
CA ASP A 135 21.98 -3.62 -19.05
C ASP A 135 22.58 -3.09 -17.73
N ASN A 136 21.92 -3.39 -16.62
CA ASN A 136 22.31 -2.98 -15.27
C ASN A 136 23.44 -3.85 -14.75
N GLN A 137 24.57 -3.83 -15.46
CA GLN A 137 25.82 -4.33 -14.92
C GLN A 137 26.24 -3.45 -13.75
N PHE A 138 26.65 -4.10 -12.67
CA PHE A 138 27.20 -3.42 -11.51
C PHE A 138 28.46 -2.62 -11.93
N ARG A 139 28.48 -1.34 -11.58
CA ARG A 139 29.59 -0.41 -11.78
C ARG A 139 29.93 0.23 -10.44
N ASN A 140 31.21 0.49 -10.19
CA ASN A 140 31.65 1.16 -8.97
C ASN A 140 31.39 2.67 -8.99
N GLU A 141 30.75 3.18 -10.04
CA GLU A 141 30.49 4.60 -10.25
C GLU A 141 29.13 4.78 -10.95
N THR A 142 28.38 5.80 -10.55
CA THR A 142 27.09 6.16 -11.12
C THR A 142 26.89 7.68 -11.08
N SER A 143 26.21 8.25 -12.07
CA SER A 143 25.69 9.61 -11.95
C SER A 143 24.41 9.65 -11.12
N TYR A 144 24.02 10.83 -10.61
CA TYR A 144 22.77 10.98 -9.86
C TYR A 144 21.54 10.74 -10.75
N LYS A 145 21.59 11.20 -12.00
CA LYS A 145 20.59 10.94 -13.03
C LYS A 145 20.48 9.45 -13.30
N ASP A 146 21.59 8.74 -13.49
CA ASP A 146 21.53 7.30 -13.77
C ASP A 146 21.03 6.51 -12.56
N PHE A 147 21.36 6.94 -11.34
CA PHE A 147 20.76 6.39 -10.14
C PHE A 147 19.24 6.63 -10.11
N ILE A 148 18.78 7.84 -10.43
CA ILE A 148 17.35 8.17 -10.44
C ILE A 148 16.61 7.35 -11.52
N ASP A 149 17.09 7.39 -12.75
CA ASP A 149 16.43 6.78 -13.91
C ASP A 149 16.46 5.24 -13.86
N ASN A 150 17.50 4.62 -13.27
CA ASN A 150 17.65 3.16 -13.28
C ASN A 150 17.33 2.49 -11.94
N GLU A 151 17.67 3.11 -10.80
CA GLU A 151 17.47 2.53 -9.47
C GLU A 151 16.24 3.11 -8.77
N PHE A 152 16.14 4.44 -8.64
CA PHE A 152 15.01 5.09 -7.96
C PHE A 152 13.67 4.89 -8.70
N PHE A 153 13.69 4.84 -10.04
CA PHE A 153 12.52 4.53 -10.85
C PHE A 153 11.83 3.22 -10.43
N ARG A 154 12.62 2.18 -10.08
CA ARG A 154 12.09 0.88 -9.63
C ARG A 154 11.30 1.02 -8.33
N TYR A 155 11.80 1.85 -7.41
CA TYR A 155 11.05 2.22 -6.22
C TYR A 155 9.75 2.94 -6.55
N SER A 156 9.77 3.92 -7.45
CA SER A 156 8.55 4.63 -7.85
C SER A 156 7.49 3.69 -8.44
N LEU A 157 7.89 2.70 -9.24
CA LEU A 157 6.99 1.66 -9.75
C LEU A 157 6.46 0.73 -8.64
N LEU A 158 7.33 0.29 -7.72
CA LEU A 158 6.91 -0.53 -6.59
C LEU A 158 5.91 0.22 -5.70
N ASP A 159 6.16 1.51 -5.46
CA ASP A 159 5.30 2.38 -4.68
C ASP A 159 3.93 2.58 -5.34
N LEU A 160 3.88 2.75 -6.66
CA LEU A 160 2.64 2.73 -7.42
C LEU A 160 1.87 1.41 -7.23
N ARG A 161 2.56 0.28 -7.44
CA ARG A 161 1.95 -1.06 -7.38
C ARG A 161 1.40 -1.39 -5.99
N ARG A 162 2.10 -1.00 -4.91
CA ARG A 162 1.67 -1.31 -3.54
C ARG A 162 0.60 -0.36 -3.01
N SER A 163 0.57 0.89 -3.50
CA SER A 163 -0.26 1.94 -2.92
C SER A 163 -1.58 2.16 -3.64
N ILE A 164 -1.66 1.90 -4.95
CA ILE A 164 -2.88 2.00 -5.76
C ILE A 164 -3.48 0.60 -5.98
N PRO A 165 -4.76 0.37 -5.62
CA PRO A 165 -5.40 -0.93 -5.83
C PRO A 165 -5.73 -1.20 -7.29
N SER A 166 -5.95 -2.47 -7.64
CA SER A 166 -6.44 -2.85 -8.96
C SER A 166 -7.92 -2.47 -9.12
N VAL A 167 -8.31 -2.01 -10.31
CA VAL A 167 -9.72 -1.74 -10.65
C VAL A 167 -10.57 -3.01 -10.65
N VAL A 168 -9.95 -4.18 -10.88
CA VAL A 168 -10.67 -5.44 -11.05
C VAL A 168 -11.22 -5.95 -9.71
N ASP A 169 -10.36 -6.07 -8.70
CA ASP A 169 -10.75 -6.57 -7.37
C ASP A 169 -10.86 -5.48 -6.28
N GLY A 170 -10.39 -4.26 -6.55
CA GLY A 170 -10.35 -3.18 -5.56
C GLY A 170 -9.32 -3.39 -4.45
N LEU A 171 -8.40 -4.35 -4.59
CA LEU A 171 -7.43 -4.71 -3.56
C LEU A 171 -6.03 -4.20 -3.90
N LYS A 172 -5.32 -3.77 -2.85
CA LYS A 172 -3.86 -3.61 -2.88
C LYS A 172 -3.18 -4.97 -2.76
N PRO A 173 -1.93 -5.14 -3.20
CA PRO A 173 -1.21 -6.42 -3.11
C PRO A 173 -1.20 -7.03 -1.70
N SER A 174 -0.99 -6.21 -0.66
CA SER A 174 -1.02 -6.71 0.73
C SER A 174 -2.37 -7.30 1.13
N GLN A 175 -3.47 -6.69 0.70
CA GLN A 175 -4.82 -7.18 0.95
C GLN A 175 -5.09 -8.46 0.18
N ARG A 176 -4.61 -8.53 -1.06
CA ARG A 176 -4.73 -9.71 -1.92
C ARG A 176 -3.97 -10.91 -1.38
N LYS A 177 -2.76 -10.71 -0.87
CA LYS A 177 -1.95 -11.72 -0.16
C LYS A 177 -2.71 -12.29 1.04
N VAL A 178 -3.31 -11.43 1.87
CA VAL A 178 -4.16 -11.86 2.99
C VAL A 178 -5.33 -12.71 2.52
N LEU A 179 -6.04 -12.26 1.49
CA LEU A 179 -7.20 -12.96 0.93
C LEU A 179 -6.78 -14.32 0.34
N HIS A 180 -5.72 -14.37 -0.46
CA HIS A 180 -5.18 -15.58 -1.08
C HIS A 180 -4.79 -16.64 -0.05
N THR A 181 -4.05 -16.25 0.99
CA THR A 181 -3.69 -17.16 2.09
C THR A 181 -4.93 -17.78 2.74
N LEU A 182 -6.01 -17.01 2.93
CA LEU A 182 -7.25 -17.54 3.50
C LEU A 182 -8.04 -18.41 2.53
N LEU A 183 -8.12 -18.03 1.25
CA LEU A 183 -8.85 -18.77 0.21
C LEU A 183 -8.24 -20.16 -0.06
N ARG A 184 -6.92 -20.32 0.13
CA ARG A 184 -6.20 -21.59 -0.01
C ARG A 184 -6.29 -22.52 1.21
N ARG A 185 -6.83 -22.05 2.34
CA ARG A 185 -7.00 -22.91 3.52
C ARG A 185 -8.12 -23.92 3.27
N SER A 186 -7.85 -25.17 3.62
CA SER A 186 -8.83 -26.27 3.52
C SER A 186 -10.04 -26.12 4.45
N SER A 187 -9.97 -25.24 5.46
CA SER A 187 -11.08 -24.96 6.36
C SER A 187 -11.18 -23.46 6.68
N ASN A 188 -12.41 -22.95 6.69
CA ASN A 188 -12.73 -21.58 7.09
C ASN A 188 -12.91 -21.45 8.62
N LYS A 189 -12.04 -22.10 9.39
CA LYS A 189 -12.02 -21.96 10.86
C LYS A 189 -11.35 -20.65 11.26
N GLU A 190 -11.84 -20.07 12.35
CA GLU A 190 -11.25 -18.88 12.96
C GLU A 190 -9.75 -19.07 13.23
N ILE A 191 -8.99 -18.01 13.00
CA ILE A 191 -7.54 -17.95 13.21
C ILE A 191 -7.21 -16.65 13.92
N LYS A 192 -6.23 -16.68 14.84
CA LYS A 192 -5.76 -15.44 15.46
C LYS A 192 -5.11 -14.53 14.41
N VAL A 193 -5.32 -13.22 14.52
CA VAL A 193 -4.78 -12.26 13.54
C VAL A 193 -3.26 -12.33 13.47
N ASN A 194 -2.55 -12.52 14.59
CA ASN A 194 -1.10 -12.67 14.57
C ASN A 194 -0.62 -13.95 13.87
N GLN A 195 -1.34 -15.06 14.03
CA GLN A 195 -1.05 -16.32 13.35
C GLN A 195 -1.33 -16.22 11.85
N LEU A 196 -2.40 -15.51 11.48
CA LEU A 196 -2.70 -15.23 10.08
C LEU A 196 -1.62 -14.35 9.44
N ALA A 197 -1.17 -13.29 10.12
CA ALA A 197 -0.09 -12.44 9.62
C ALA A 197 1.21 -13.25 9.37
N ALA A 198 1.59 -14.13 10.30
CA ALA A 198 2.74 -15.02 10.13
C ALA A 198 2.54 -16.02 8.97
N ALA A 199 1.34 -16.57 8.81
CA ALA A 199 1.02 -17.47 7.70
C ALA A 199 1.08 -16.77 6.35
N VAL A 200 0.58 -15.54 6.25
CA VAL A 200 0.68 -14.69 5.04
C VAL A 200 2.15 -14.38 4.75
N ALA A 201 2.93 -14.03 5.77
CA ALA A 201 4.36 -13.77 5.60
C ALA A 201 5.12 -14.97 5.03
N LEU A 202 4.81 -16.17 5.50
CA LEU A 202 5.40 -17.41 5.02
C LEU A 202 4.91 -17.82 3.63
N ASN A 203 3.59 -17.73 3.37
CA ASN A 203 2.97 -18.30 2.18
C ASN A 203 2.94 -17.36 0.97
N GLU A 204 3.13 -16.05 1.18
CA GLU A 204 2.97 -15.03 0.14
C GLU A 204 4.26 -14.26 -0.13
N ALA A 205 5.41 -14.72 0.35
CA ALA A 205 6.69 -13.98 0.26
C ALA A 205 6.53 -12.50 0.64
N TYR A 206 5.95 -12.21 1.82
CA TYR A 206 5.73 -10.83 2.25
C TYR A 206 6.96 -10.27 2.96
N HIS A 207 7.49 -9.14 2.48
CA HIS A 207 8.79 -8.63 2.91
C HIS A 207 8.74 -7.36 3.78
N HIS A 208 7.57 -6.77 4.04
CA HIS A 208 7.44 -5.47 4.72
C HIS A 208 7.07 -5.56 6.21
N GLY A 209 7.32 -6.72 6.83
CA GLY A 209 7.12 -6.98 8.26
C GLY A 209 5.67 -7.32 8.66
N GLU A 210 5.55 -8.22 9.64
CA GLU A 210 4.25 -8.75 10.10
C GLU A 210 3.33 -7.69 10.72
N GLY A 211 3.89 -6.62 11.30
CA GLY A 211 3.10 -5.53 11.87
C GLY A 211 2.19 -4.85 10.84
N THR A 212 2.69 -4.65 9.62
CA THR A 212 1.92 -4.07 8.50
C THR A 212 0.81 -5.01 8.04
N LEU A 213 1.07 -6.34 8.05
CA LEU A 213 0.06 -7.35 7.75
C LEU A 213 -1.05 -7.38 8.80
N VAL A 214 -0.71 -7.29 10.08
CA VAL A 214 -1.71 -7.20 11.16
C VAL A 214 -2.68 -6.04 10.90
N THR A 215 -2.15 -4.83 10.63
CA THR A 215 -3.00 -3.67 10.32
C THR A 215 -3.84 -3.89 9.07
N THR A 216 -3.28 -4.53 8.04
CA THR A 216 -4.00 -4.87 6.80
C THR A 216 -5.17 -5.82 7.07
N ILE A 217 -4.94 -6.89 7.85
CA ILE A 217 -5.97 -7.86 8.23
C ILE A 217 -7.07 -7.19 9.05
N VAL A 218 -6.70 -6.36 10.04
CA VAL A 218 -7.67 -5.65 10.88
C VAL A 218 -8.56 -4.75 10.01
N ARG A 219 -7.97 -3.95 9.12
CA ARG A 219 -8.72 -3.05 8.22
C ARG A 219 -9.64 -3.79 7.24
N LEU A 220 -9.25 -4.97 6.76
CA LEU A 220 -10.11 -5.81 5.91
C LEU A 220 -11.34 -6.40 6.63
N ALA A 221 -11.27 -6.50 7.96
CA ALA A 221 -12.34 -7.05 8.79
C ALA A 221 -13.21 -5.97 9.47
N GLN A 222 -12.81 -4.71 9.45
CA GLN A 222 -13.51 -3.62 10.12
C GLN A 222 -14.91 -3.37 9.54
N ASP A 223 -15.92 -3.38 10.42
CA ASP A 223 -17.34 -3.34 10.08
C ASP A 223 -18.07 -2.10 10.62
N PHE A 224 -17.36 -1.16 11.25
CA PHE A 224 -17.96 0.09 11.72
C PHE A 224 -18.26 1.06 10.56
N LEU A 225 -19.23 1.95 10.78
CA LEU A 225 -19.66 2.94 9.79
C LEU A 225 -18.48 3.80 9.28
N GLY A 226 -18.28 3.75 7.97
CA GLY A 226 -17.22 4.49 7.27
C GLY A 226 -15.96 3.68 7.01
N ALA A 227 -15.90 2.41 7.46
CA ALA A 227 -14.89 1.43 7.05
C ALA A 227 -15.35 0.71 5.77
N ASN A 228 -15.65 -0.58 5.84
CA ASN A 228 -16.05 -1.38 4.68
C ASN A 228 -17.58 -1.48 4.57
N ASN A 229 -18.12 -1.27 3.36
CA ASN A 229 -19.53 -1.57 3.11
C ASN A 229 -19.82 -3.08 3.15
N VAL A 230 -18.85 -3.88 2.67
CA VAL A 230 -18.87 -5.33 2.72
C VAL A 230 -17.53 -5.83 3.24
N CYS A 231 -17.56 -6.45 4.43
CA CYS A 231 -16.39 -7.04 5.06
C CYS A 231 -16.08 -8.40 4.43
N LEU A 232 -14.88 -8.53 3.85
CA LEU A 232 -14.41 -9.80 3.30
C LEU A 232 -13.97 -10.77 4.39
N LEU A 233 -13.64 -10.24 5.57
CA LEU A 233 -13.25 -10.99 6.75
C LEU A 233 -14.23 -10.69 7.90
N GLU A 234 -14.47 -11.66 8.77
CA GLU A 234 -15.28 -11.44 9.98
C GLU A 234 -14.42 -10.86 11.13
N PRO A 235 -14.88 -9.80 11.82
CA PRO A 235 -14.23 -9.26 13.01
C PRO A 235 -14.62 -10.06 14.27
N LEU A 236 -13.87 -11.11 14.61
CA LEU A 236 -14.13 -11.91 15.82
C LEU A 236 -13.31 -11.38 17.01
N GLY A 237 -13.85 -10.35 17.65
CA GLY A 237 -13.21 -9.62 18.75
C GLY A 237 -13.32 -8.11 18.57
N GLN A 238 -12.45 -7.34 19.22
CA GLN A 238 -12.44 -5.88 19.08
C GLN A 238 -11.51 -5.44 17.95
N PHE A 239 -12.07 -5.21 16.76
CA PHE A 239 -11.33 -4.77 15.55
C PHE A 239 -11.24 -3.25 15.38
N GLY A 240 -11.60 -2.54 16.46
CA GLY A 240 -11.65 -1.09 16.50
C GLY A 240 -13.05 -0.59 16.17
N THR A 241 -13.28 0.68 16.47
CA THR A 241 -14.57 1.31 16.36
C THR A 241 -14.44 2.67 15.70
N ARG A 242 -15.59 3.24 15.37
CA ARG A 242 -15.70 4.61 14.90
C ARG A 242 -15.18 5.67 15.89
N HIS A 243 -14.94 5.31 17.15
CA HIS A 243 -14.43 6.24 18.15
C HIS A 243 -13.07 6.82 17.75
N GLU A 244 -12.16 5.95 17.28
CA GLU A 244 -10.80 6.28 16.82
C GLU A 244 -10.59 5.91 15.34
N GLY A 245 -11.65 5.64 14.58
CA GLY A 245 -11.53 5.21 13.18
C GLY A 245 -10.82 3.86 13.02
N GLY A 246 -10.96 2.98 14.01
CA GLY A 246 -10.38 1.64 14.01
C GLY A 246 -9.02 1.53 14.70
N ASP A 247 -8.39 2.63 15.09
CA ASP A 247 -7.07 2.62 15.77
C ASP A 247 -7.17 2.14 17.23
N ASP A 248 -8.38 2.03 17.78
CA ASP A 248 -8.73 1.41 19.06
C ASP A 248 -8.88 -0.12 18.98
N ALA A 249 -8.42 -0.74 17.89
CA ALA A 249 -8.37 -2.19 17.74
C ALA A 249 -7.54 -2.87 18.84
N ALA A 250 -8.02 -4.01 19.33
CA ALA A 250 -7.27 -4.80 20.29
C ALA A 250 -6.04 -5.46 19.65
N SER A 251 -5.07 -5.82 20.49
CA SER A 251 -3.85 -6.50 20.03
C SER A 251 -4.16 -7.79 19.27
N ALA A 252 -3.46 -8.02 18.15
CA ALA A 252 -3.61 -9.16 17.23
C ALA A 252 -3.56 -10.57 17.87
N ARG A 253 -2.99 -10.68 19.08
CA ARG A 253 -2.95 -11.93 19.87
C ARG A 253 -4.28 -12.31 20.52
N TYR A 254 -5.20 -11.35 20.65
CA TYR A 254 -6.48 -11.52 21.34
C TYR A 254 -7.69 -11.55 20.40
N ILE A 255 -7.51 -11.16 19.14
CA ILE A 255 -8.57 -11.09 18.14
C ILE A 255 -8.40 -12.19 17.10
N TYR A 256 -9.53 -12.66 16.59
CA TYR A 256 -9.62 -13.74 15.61
C TYR A 256 -10.33 -13.25 14.36
N THR A 257 -10.09 -13.92 13.25
CA THR A 257 -10.81 -13.66 12.00
C THR A 257 -10.97 -14.94 11.19
N LYS A 258 -11.82 -14.89 10.18
CA LYS A 258 -12.03 -15.93 9.16
C LYS A 258 -12.63 -15.26 7.92
N LEU A 259 -12.74 -15.98 6.81
CA LEU A 259 -13.44 -15.46 5.64
C LEU A 259 -14.92 -15.27 5.97
N SER A 260 -15.46 -14.11 5.60
CA SER A 260 -16.90 -13.91 5.59
C SER A 260 -17.55 -14.87 4.58
N PRO A 261 -18.72 -15.46 4.88
CA PRO A 261 -19.43 -16.35 3.96
C PRO A 261 -19.72 -15.71 2.60
N ILE A 262 -19.89 -14.37 2.55
CA ILE A 262 -20.11 -13.63 1.31
C ILE A 262 -18.87 -13.62 0.41
N THR A 263 -17.68 -13.77 0.96
CA THR A 263 -16.41 -13.63 0.22
C THR A 263 -16.27 -14.68 -0.87
N ARG A 264 -16.61 -15.95 -0.61
CA ARG A 264 -16.59 -17.00 -1.65
C ARG A 264 -17.77 -16.92 -2.63
N GLN A 265 -18.79 -16.11 -2.33
CA GLN A 265 -19.82 -15.78 -3.32
C GLN A 265 -19.34 -14.64 -4.24
N ILE A 266 -18.61 -13.67 -3.68
CA ILE A 266 -18.02 -12.57 -4.45
C ILE A 266 -16.87 -13.07 -5.32
N PHE A 267 -16.04 -13.98 -4.80
CA PHE A 267 -14.88 -14.58 -5.47
C PHE A 267 -15.11 -16.09 -5.64
N PRO A 268 -15.77 -16.51 -6.74
CA PRO A 268 -16.13 -17.90 -6.98
C PRO A 268 -14.89 -18.79 -7.07
N ALA A 269 -14.93 -19.95 -6.40
CA ALA A 269 -13.83 -20.91 -6.45
C ALA A 269 -13.60 -21.51 -7.85
N ALA A 270 -14.59 -21.43 -8.75
CA ALA A 270 -14.47 -21.87 -10.13
C ALA A 270 -13.52 -20.98 -10.95
N ASP A 271 -13.28 -19.74 -10.52
CA ASP A 271 -12.40 -18.81 -11.21
C ASP A 271 -10.94 -18.96 -10.75
N ASP A 272 -10.69 -19.56 -9.57
CA ASP A 272 -9.35 -19.67 -8.96
C ASP A 272 -8.33 -20.27 -9.94
N ASP A 273 -8.66 -21.37 -10.63
CA ASP A 273 -7.76 -22.06 -11.57
C ASP A 273 -7.50 -21.29 -12.88
N LEU A 274 -8.24 -20.20 -13.14
CA LEU A 274 -8.12 -19.37 -14.34
C LEU A 274 -7.28 -18.10 -14.12
N LEU A 275 -6.88 -17.83 -12.88
CA LEU A 275 -6.15 -16.61 -12.53
C LEU A 275 -4.65 -16.74 -12.82
N ASP A 276 -4.03 -15.62 -13.20
CA ASP A 276 -2.59 -15.54 -13.40
C ASP A 276 -1.88 -15.34 -12.06
N TYR A 277 -1.37 -16.45 -11.49
CA TYR A 277 -0.62 -16.46 -10.24
C TYR A 277 0.82 -15.98 -10.41
N LEU A 278 1.24 -15.08 -9.53
CA LEU A 278 2.60 -14.57 -9.52
C LEU A 278 3.57 -15.56 -8.88
N GLN A 279 4.84 -15.46 -9.27
CA GLN A 279 5.92 -16.24 -8.69
C GLN A 279 7.01 -15.32 -8.13
N GLU A 280 7.28 -15.43 -6.83
CA GLU A 280 8.33 -14.68 -6.13
C GLU A 280 9.19 -15.67 -5.33
N GLU A 281 10.52 -15.55 -5.41
CA GLU A 281 11.47 -16.47 -4.73
C GLU A 281 11.21 -17.98 -5.03
N ASN A 282 10.74 -18.29 -6.24
CA ASN A 282 10.27 -19.61 -6.71
C ASN A 282 8.98 -20.12 -6.03
N GLN A 283 8.31 -19.30 -5.22
CA GLN A 283 7.04 -19.60 -4.57
C GLN A 283 5.89 -19.01 -5.36
N LEU A 284 4.83 -19.80 -5.57
CA LEU A 284 3.57 -19.31 -6.12
C LEU A 284 2.85 -18.50 -5.05
N ILE A 285 2.66 -17.21 -5.29
CA ILE A 285 2.02 -16.25 -4.38
C ILE A 285 0.64 -15.87 -4.93
N GLU A 286 0.07 -14.74 -4.53
CA GLU A 286 -1.24 -14.27 -4.98
C GLU A 286 -1.31 -14.01 -6.50
N PRO A 287 -2.51 -14.02 -7.10
CA PRO A 287 -2.66 -13.65 -8.50
C PRO A 287 -2.51 -12.15 -8.71
N ASP A 288 -2.31 -11.72 -9.96
CA ASP A 288 -2.24 -10.30 -10.29
C ASP A 288 -3.49 -9.54 -9.82
N TRP A 289 -4.66 -10.14 -9.99
CA TRP A 289 -5.93 -9.74 -9.41
C TRP A 289 -6.88 -10.93 -9.31
N TYR A 290 -7.85 -10.86 -8.40
CA TYR A 290 -9.02 -11.74 -8.45
C TYR A 290 -10.09 -11.19 -9.39
N CYS A 291 -10.99 -12.05 -9.86
CA CYS A 291 -12.16 -11.65 -10.64
C CYS A 291 -13.42 -11.75 -9.76
N PRO A 292 -13.83 -10.67 -9.06
CA PRO A 292 -15.08 -10.70 -8.33
C PRO A 292 -16.29 -10.62 -9.28
N ILE A 293 -17.41 -11.23 -8.91
CA ILE A 293 -18.67 -11.14 -9.67
C ILE A 293 -19.29 -9.73 -9.68
N ILE A 294 -18.80 -8.83 -8.83
CA ILE A 294 -19.18 -7.42 -8.74
C ILE A 294 -17.95 -6.54 -8.53
N PRO A 295 -17.92 -5.30 -9.04
CA PRO A 295 -16.76 -4.42 -8.91
C PRO A 295 -16.56 -3.94 -7.46
N MET A 296 -15.73 -4.67 -6.72
CA MET A 296 -15.50 -4.42 -5.29
C MET A 296 -14.85 -3.07 -4.99
N VAL A 297 -14.10 -2.52 -5.95
CA VAL A 297 -13.55 -1.15 -5.87
C VAL A 297 -14.65 -0.08 -5.69
N LEU A 298 -15.84 -0.30 -6.24
CA LEU A 298 -16.98 0.60 -6.07
C LEU A 298 -17.75 0.32 -4.79
N VAL A 299 -17.81 -0.94 -4.35
CA VAL A 299 -18.53 -1.34 -3.14
C VAL A 299 -17.83 -0.79 -1.90
N ASN A 300 -16.55 -1.13 -1.72
CA ASN A 300 -15.79 -0.73 -0.53
C ASN A 300 -15.02 0.60 -0.71
N GLY A 301 -14.96 1.12 -1.93
CA GLY A 301 -14.10 2.25 -2.22
C GLY A 301 -12.61 1.87 -2.25
N ALA A 302 -11.77 2.88 -2.41
CA ALA A 302 -10.32 2.74 -2.46
C ALA A 302 -9.64 4.06 -2.11
N GLU A 303 -8.58 4.01 -1.33
CA GLU A 303 -7.74 5.17 -1.05
C GLU A 303 -6.26 4.79 -1.15
N GLY A 304 -5.47 5.61 -1.82
CA GLY A 304 -4.04 5.34 -2.01
C GLY A 304 -3.28 6.58 -2.46
N ILE A 305 -2.04 6.70 -2.00
CA ILE A 305 -1.12 7.78 -2.38
C ILE A 305 0.19 7.11 -2.78
N ALA A 306 0.71 7.46 -3.94
CA ALA A 306 1.93 6.93 -4.52
C ALA A 306 2.78 8.05 -5.12
N THR A 307 3.94 7.69 -5.64
CA THR A 307 4.87 8.62 -6.30
C THR A 307 4.24 9.24 -7.55
N GLY A 308 3.65 10.44 -7.42
CA GLY A 308 3.05 11.20 -8.52
C GLY A 308 1.54 10.98 -8.73
N TRP A 309 0.93 10.01 -8.04
CA TRP A 309 -0.50 9.71 -8.17
C TRP A 309 -1.18 9.57 -6.80
N SER A 310 -2.48 9.83 -6.77
CA SER A 310 -3.36 9.45 -5.68
C SER A 310 -4.67 8.92 -6.25
N THR A 311 -5.37 8.12 -5.44
CA THR A 311 -6.70 7.60 -5.75
C THR A 311 -7.59 7.76 -4.53
N LEU A 312 -8.83 8.18 -4.78
CA LEU A 312 -9.92 8.20 -3.82
C LEU A 312 -11.20 7.80 -4.56
N VAL A 313 -11.71 6.62 -4.22
CA VAL A 313 -12.99 6.08 -4.68
C VAL A 313 -13.87 5.94 -3.45
N LEU A 314 -15.03 6.58 -3.47
CA LEU A 314 -16.00 6.45 -2.38
C LEU A 314 -16.82 5.16 -2.55
N GLY A 315 -17.16 4.53 -1.44
CA GLY A 315 -18.01 3.34 -1.43
C GLY A 315 -19.42 3.63 -1.93
N HIS A 316 -20.05 2.62 -2.52
CA HIS A 316 -21.41 2.65 -3.04
C HIS A 316 -22.22 1.49 -2.46
N ASN A 317 -23.54 1.61 -2.53
CA ASN A 317 -24.44 0.56 -2.08
C ASN A 317 -24.28 -0.67 -2.97
N ILE A 318 -24.00 -1.83 -2.37
CA ILE A 318 -23.82 -3.09 -3.10
C ILE A 318 -25.01 -3.44 -4.01
N ARG A 319 -26.25 -3.10 -3.61
CA ARG A 319 -27.44 -3.38 -4.42
C ARG A 319 -27.48 -2.53 -5.68
N GLU A 320 -27.14 -1.25 -5.58
CA GLU A 320 -27.06 -0.36 -6.75
C GLU A 320 -25.98 -0.81 -7.73
N VAL A 321 -24.83 -1.25 -7.19
CA VAL A 321 -23.76 -1.82 -8.01
C VAL A 321 -24.23 -3.08 -8.73
N ILE A 322 -24.89 -4.02 -8.04
CA ILE A 322 -25.46 -5.24 -8.64
C ILE A 322 -26.49 -4.91 -9.72
N ASP A 323 -27.40 -3.97 -9.44
CA ASP A 323 -28.46 -3.59 -10.38
C ASP A 323 -27.87 -2.98 -11.66
N ASN A 324 -26.80 -2.20 -11.55
CA ASN A 324 -26.08 -1.68 -12.72
C ASN A 324 -25.30 -2.75 -13.49
N VAL A 325 -24.70 -3.72 -12.81
CA VAL A 325 -24.09 -4.88 -13.49
C VAL A 325 -25.15 -5.66 -14.28
N ARG A 326 -26.33 -5.88 -13.69
CA ARG A 326 -27.45 -6.54 -14.38
C ARG A 326 -27.93 -5.75 -15.59
N ARG A 327 -28.12 -4.43 -15.46
CA ARG A 327 -28.45 -3.53 -16.58
C ARG A 327 -27.46 -3.68 -17.74
N LEU A 328 -26.16 -3.69 -17.44
CA LEU A 328 -25.13 -3.87 -18.47
C LEU A 328 -25.22 -5.23 -19.16
N ILE A 329 -25.52 -6.30 -18.42
CA ILE A 329 -25.75 -7.64 -18.99
C ILE A 329 -26.98 -7.64 -19.90
N ASP A 330 -28.05 -6.95 -19.49
CA ASP A 330 -29.32 -6.85 -20.22
C ASP A 330 -29.27 -5.85 -21.40
N GLY A 331 -28.19 -5.08 -21.53
CA GLY A 331 -28.00 -4.06 -22.58
C GLY A 331 -28.65 -2.71 -22.28
N ASP A 332 -29.05 -2.47 -21.03
CA ASP A 332 -29.63 -1.22 -20.55
C ASP A 332 -28.57 -0.17 -20.16
N ASP A 333 -28.97 1.10 -20.17
CA ASP A 333 -28.13 2.19 -19.67
C ASP A 333 -27.89 2.10 -18.15
N ILE A 334 -26.65 2.41 -17.76
CA ILE A 334 -26.22 2.49 -16.36
C ILE A 334 -26.98 3.63 -15.67
N LYS A 335 -27.51 3.35 -14.48
CA LYS A 335 -28.06 4.38 -13.62
C LYS A 335 -26.93 5.02 -12.80
N LYS A 336 -26.87 6.35 -12.81
CA LYS A 336 -25.95 7.09 -11.94
C LYS A 336 -26.15 6.70 -10.47
N MET A 337 -25.07 6.30 -9.82
CA MET A 337 -25.05 5.95 -8.39
C MET A 337 -24.55 7.14 -7.58
N THR A 338 -25.01 7.25 -6.34
CA THR A 338 -24.47 8.18 -5.36
C THR A 338 -23.65 7.41 -4.32
N PRO A 339 -22.54 7.96 -3.80
CA PRO A 339 -21.79 7.34 -2.71
C PRO A 339 -22.71 6.97 -1.54
N SER A 340 -22.44 5.84 -0.92
CA SER A 340 -23.24 5.31 0.17
C SER A 340 -22.34 4.51 1.12
N PHE A 341 -22.61 4.66 2.41
CA PHE A 341 -21.86 3.99 3.48
C PHE A 341 -22.84 3.21 4.35
N SER A 342 -22.52 1.95 4.63
CA SER A 342 -23.35 1.08 5.48
C SER A 342 -23.66 1.75 6.81
N ASP A 343 -24.93 1.73 7.21
CA ASP A 343 -25.49 2.30 8.44
C ASP A 343 -25.40 3.83 8.60
N PHE A 344 -24.91 4.57 7.60
CA PHE A 344 -24.84 6.03 7.67
C PHE A 344 -26.22 6.68 7.60
N SER A 345 -26.55 7.47 8.63
CA SER A 345 -27.85 8.13 8.78
C SER A 345 -27.86 9.61 8.39
N GLY A 346 -26.71 10.13 7.94
CA GLY A 346 -26.57 11.52 7.52
C GLY A 346 -27.04 11.75 6.09
N LYS A 347 -26.64 12.89 5.50
CA LYS A 347 -27.02 13.29 4.15
C LYS A 347 -25.80 13.31 3.23
N ILE A 348 -25.95 12.76 2.03
CA ILE A 348 -24.95 12.83 0.96
C ILE A 348 -25.61 13.58 -0.20
N GLU A 349 -25.04 14.73 -0.56
CA GLU A 349 -25.53 15.58 -1.65
C GLU A 349 -24.44 15.71 -2.72
N GLU A 350 -24.81 15.53 -3.98
CA GLU A 350 -23.92 15.88 -5.09
C GLU A 350 -23.99 17.38 -5.34
N LEU A 351 -22.84 18.04 -5.21
CA LEU A 351 -22.70 19.48 -5.46
C LEU A 351 -22.39 19.77 -6.93
N ASP A 352 -21.59 18.91 -7.55
CA ASP A 352 -21.21 18.95 -8.95
C ASP A 352 -20.67 17.56 -9.37
N THR A 353 -20.34 17.39 -10.64
CA THR A 353 -19.71 16.20 -11.20
C THR A 353 -18.51 15.77 -10.34
N ASN A 354 -18.62 14.58 -9.74
CA ASN A 354 -17.62 14.00 -8.83
C ASN A 354 -17.30 14.83 -7.57
N ARG A 355 -18.21 15.71 -7.13
CA ARG A 355 -18.08 16.49 -5.90
C ARG A 355 -19.30 16.27 -5.00
N TYR A 356 -19.06 15.73 -3.81
CA TYR A 356 -20.11 15.38 -2.86
C TYR A 356 -19.91 16.08 -1.51
N ALA A 357 -21.01 16.54 -0.91
CA ALA A 357 -21.06 17.00 0.46
C ALA A 357 -21.66 15.90 1.36
N ILE A 358 -20.88 15.44 2.33
CA ILE A 358 -21.32 14.47 3.33
C ILE A 358 -21.56 15.24 4.63
N SER A 359 -22.82 15.25 5.08
CA SER A 359 -23.25 15.99 6.27
C SER A 359 -23.76 15.03 7.34
N GLY A 360 -23.31 15.25 8.57
CA GLY A 360 -23.91 14.64 9.76
C GLY A 360 -25.33 15.14 10.02
N SER A 361 -25.94 14.66 11.10
CA SER A 361 -27.29 15.08 11.51
C SER A 361 -27.30 15.55 12.96
N TYR A 362 -28.15 16.54 13.23
CA TYR A 362 -28.34 17.10 14.57
C TYR A 362 -29.81 17.47 14.77
N LYS A 363 -30.23 17.54 16.03
CA LYS A 363 -31.55 18.04 16.44
C LYS A 363 -31.39 19.21 17.39
N ILE A 364 -32.23 20.21 17.22
CA ILE A 364 -32.39 21.27 18.21
C ILE A 364 -33.37 20.76 19.26
N VAL A 365 -32.94 20.70 20.52
CA VAL A 365 -33.78 20.26 21.63
C VAL A 365 -34.54 21.48 22.18
N PRO A 366 -35.87 21.54 22.03
CA PRO A 366 -36.64 22.67 22.51
C PRO A 366 -36.58 22.75 24.04
N SER A 367 -36.46 23.96 24.57
CA SER A 367 -36.57 24.15 26.01
C SER A 367 -38.04 24.16 26.45
N GLN A 368 -38.34 23.53 27.58
CA GLN A 368 -39.66 23.58 28.20
C GLN A 368 -40.01 24.99 28.74
N ARG A 369 -39.02 25.87 28.90
CA ARG A 369 -39.21 27.28 29.33
C ARG A 369 -39.25 28.22 28.12
N LYS A 370 -40.33 29.00 28.01
CA LYS A 370 -40.56 30.01 26.96
C LYS A 370 -39.42 31.04 26.78
N ASN A 371 -38.66 31.35 27.83
CA ASN A 371 -37.61 32.39 27.83
C ASN A 371 -36.22 31.82 28.13
N THR A 372 -35.84 30.72 27.48
CA THR A 372 -34.52 30.10 27.71
C THR A 372 -33.45 30.82 26.88
N PRO A 373 -32.38 31.35 27.50
CA PRO A 373 -31.35 32.09 26.77
C PRO A 373 -30.43 31.21 25.93
N ASN A 374 -30.43 29.89 26.17
CA ASN A 374 -29.47 28.96 25.59
C ASN A 374 -30.16 27.96 24.66
N LEU A 375 -29.57 27.78 23.47
CA LEU A 375 -29.94 26.75 22.51
C LEU A 375 -29.27 25.42 22.87
N ARG A 376 -30.04 24.34 22.96
CA ARG A 376 -29.48 22.98 23.11
C ARG A 376 -29.51 22.27 21.76
N ILE A 377 -28.35 21.79 21.33
CA ILE A 377 -28.19 21.00 20.11
C ILE A 377 -27.71 19.60 20.51
N GLU A 378 -28.36 18.59 19.96
CA GLU A 378 -27.97 17.18 20.07
C GLU A 378 -27.42 16.72 18.72
N ILE A 379 -26.14 16.37 18.67
CA ILE A 379 -25.50 15.82 17.47
C ILE A 379 -25.76 14.32 17.47
N ILE A 380 -26.36 13.81 16.39
CA ILE A 380 -26.82 12.42 16.26
C ILE A 380 -25.87 11.62 15.39
N GLU A 381 -25.38 12.23 14.32
CA GLU A 381 -24.52 11.59 13.33
C GLU A 381 -23.38 12.52 12.93
N LEU A 382 -22.18 11.98 12.81
CA LEU A 382 -21.01 12.69 12.28
C LEU A 382 -20.81 12.32 10.81
N PRO A 383 -20.28 13.23 9.97
CA PRO A 383 -19.97 12.91 8.59
C PRO A 383 -18.93 11.78 8.53
N VAL A 384 -18.99 10.97 7.46
CA VAL A 384 -18.05 9.86 7.24
C VAL A 384 -16.62 10.38 7.16
N GLY A 385 -15.68 9.70 7.82
CA GLY A 385 -14.28 10.11 7.95
C GLY A 385 -13.98 10.99 9.18
N GLU A 386 -15.01 11.46 9.89
CA GLU A 386 -14.86 12.18 11.15
C GLU A 386 -15.16 11.27 12.36
N TRP A 387 -14.14 11.00 13.16
CA TRP A 387 -14.21 10.06 14.29
C TRP A 387 -14.64 10.76 15.57
N THR A 388 -15.33 10.05 16.46
CA THR A 388 -15.94 10.65 17.66
C THR A 388 -14.92 11.35 18.55
N ASN A 389 -13.77 10.72 18.82
CA ASN A 389 -12.73 11.33 19.66
C ASN A 389 -12.08 12.53 18.95
N ARG A 390 -11.77 12.39 17.66
CA ARG A 390 -11.24 13.47 16.83
C ARG A 390 -12.14 14.70 16.83
N TYR A 391 -13.45 14.51 16.62
CA TYR A 391 -14.44 15.59 16.62
C TYR A 391 -14.55 16.25 18.01
N LYS A 392 -14.56 15.43 19.06
CA LYS A 392 -14.59 15.92 20.44
C LYS A 392 -13.38 16.79 20.76
N GLN A 393 -12.18 16.35 20.40
CA GLN A 393 -10.94 17.06 20.71
C GLN A 393 -10.76 18.32 19.84
N ASN A 394 -10.93 18.18 18.53
CA ASN A 394 -10.58 19.25 17.59
C ASN A 394 -11.68 20.31 17.47
N THR A 395 -12.93 19.89 17.56
CA THR A 395 -14.09 20.79 17.36
C THR A 395 -14.71 21.17 18.70
N LEU A 396 -15.24 20.19 19.45
CA LEU A 396 -16.06 20.49 20.63
C LEU A 396 -15.26 21.14 21.77
N HIS A 397 -14.10 20.59 22.14
CA HIS A 397 -13.26 21.18 23.18
C HIS A 397 -12.72 22.56 22.76
N THR A 398 -12.42 22.76 21.47
CA THR A 398 -11.98 24.06 20.95
C THR A 398 -13.08 25.11 21.10
N LEU A 399 -14.33 24.78 20.74
CA LEU A 399 -15.48 25.67 20.91
C LEU A 399 -15.78 25.95 22.39
N GLN A 400 -15.63 24.93 23.25
CA GLN A 400 -15.83 25.08 24.69
C GLN A 400 -14.76 25.99 25.31
N LYS A 401 -13.47 25.83 24.94
CA LYS A 401 -12.38 26.71 25.39
C LYS A 401 -12.58 28.17 24.97
N LYS A 402 -13.19 28.40 23.80
CA LYS A 402 -13.59 29.74 23.33
C LYS A 402 -14.84 30.29 24.02
N GLY A 403 -15.47 29.53 24.91
CA GLY A 403 -16.69 29.93 25.61
C GLY A 403 -17.95 29.95 24.73
N LEU A 404 -17.91 29.35 23.54
CA LEU A 404 -19.02 29.38 22.58
C LEU A 404 -20.09 28.33 22.87
N ILE A 405 -19.69 27.21 23.48
CA ILE A 405 -20.60 26.11 23.83
C ILE A 405 -20.33 25.60 25.24
N ARG A 406 -21.32 24.92 25.81
CA ARG A 406 -21.17 24.09 27.02
C ARG A 406 -21.57 22.67 26.68
N LEU A 407 -20.63 21.73 26.84
CA LEU A 407 -20.94 20.31 26.75
C LEU A 407 -21.73 19.90 28.00
N VAL A 408 -22.85 19.20 27.78
CA VAL A 408 -23.80 18.75 28.81
C VAL A 408 -23.80 17.25 28.85
#